data_AF-A0A7X1L4P4-F1
#
_entry.id   AF-A0A7X1L4P4-F1
#
_cell.length_a   1.000
_cell.length_b   1.000
_cell.length_c   1.000
_cell.angle_alpha   90.00
_cell.angle_beta   90.00
_cell.angle_gamma   90.00
#
_symmetry.space_group_name_H-M   'P 1'
#
loop_
_entity.id
_entity.type
_entity.pdbx_description
1 polymer ?
#
loop_
_entity_poly.entity_id
_entity_poly.type
_entity_poly.pdbx_seq_one_letter_code
_entity_poly.pdbx_strand_id
1 'polypeptide(L)'
;MKVKTITCPNCGHANNFLAEDCSQCGITFSKYYEELEKAEALRRHIEEQEKAEELKRQQEEEARLLEEKRQQEEAEKAEERRKQKEEEARLEAERQKEAQKRADILRRQKEELEKAEELRRQAEEEARAEEERLRQEEEEKAEALRKQQEEEEARLAEELRQQEEEEARVEQERLRQEEEEKAEALRKQQEEEEARLAEERRQQEEEETRVEQERLRQEEEEKAEALRKQQEEEEARLAEERRQQEEKEARVEQERLRQEEEEKAEALRKQQEEEEARLAEERRQQEEEEARAEQERDKPSADLAGPLQMPVNTPDFRSAETMQARLSPYAGQMIGVTYGNPSEIQNVKLISVNDDHFQVYYPITKHVVSYAYRQLMLVTENQEGISAVGPDISPVFPVVIEVPRPFFHQP
;
A
#
# COMPACT_ATOMS: atom_id res chain seq x y z
N MET A 1 -160.60 -86.03 90.19
CA MET A 1 -159.59 -85.33 89.35
C MET A 1 -158.56 -84.70 90.29
N LYS A 2 -157.27 -84.65 89.94
CA LYS A 2 -156.29 -83.88 90.74
C LYS A 2 -156.44 -82.41 90.40
N VAL A 3 -156.95 -81.61 91.34
CA VAL A 3 -157.01 -80.14 91.19
C VAL A 3 -155.57 -79.62 91.13
N LYS A 4 -155.24 -78.79 90.13
CA LYS A 4 -153.95 -78.11 90.09
C LYS A 4 -153.96 -77.01 91.16
N THR A 5 -152.96 -77.00 92.02
CA THR A 5 -152.76 -75.96 93.04
C THR A 5 -151.55 -75.10 92.67
N ILE A 6 -151.66 -73.79 92.88
CA ILE A 6 -150.56 -72.83 92.71
C ILE A 6 -150.05 -72.40 94.09
N THR A 7 -148.74 -72.51 94.31
CA THR A 7 -148.12 -72.11 95.58
C THR A 7 -147.88 -70.61 95.57
N CYS A 8 -148.34 -69.90 96.61
CA CYS A 8 -148.10 -68.47 96.77
C CYS A 8 -146.59 -68.19 96.96
N PRO A 9 -145.94 -67.39 96.11
CA PRO A 9 -144.52 -67.08 96.23
C PRO A 9 -144.17 -66.27 97.49
N ASN A 10 -145.12 -65.49 98.03
CA ASN A 10 -144.89 -64.65 99.21
C ASN A 10 -145.11 -65.37 100.56
N CYS A 11 -146.00 -66.38 100.61
CA CYS A 11 -146.38 -67.02 101.88
C CYS A 11 -146.48 -68.56 101.85
N GLY A 12 -146.12 -69.22 100.75
CA GLY A 12 -146.11 -70.68 100.62
C GLY A 12 -147.49 -71.37 100.55
N HIS A 13 -148.60 -70.63 100.62
CA HIS A 13 -149.94 -71.22 100.65
C HIS A 13 -150.33 -71.87 99.32
N ALA A 14 -150.92 -73.08 99.37
CA ALA A 14 -151.45 -73.76 98.19
C ALA A 14 -152.84 -73.24 97.83
N ASN A 15 -152.90 -72.36 96.83
CA ASN A 15 -154.15 -71.77 96.32
C ASN A 15 -154.67 -72.61 95.13
N ASN A 16 -155.94 -72.41 94.76
CA ASN A 16 -156.49 -73.00 93.54
C ASN A 16 -155.86 -72.34 92.30
N PHE A 17 -155.57 -73.08 91.23
CA PHE A 17 -154.94 -72.54 90.01
C PHE A 17 -155.78 -71.47 89.28
N LEU A 18 -157.06 -71.32 89.63
CA LEU A 18 -157.97 -70.28 89.11
C LEU A 18 -158.17 -69.09 90.06
N ALA A 19 -157.38 -68.97 91.14
CA ALA A 19 -157.45 -67.82 92.04
C ALA A 19 -156.59 -66.65 91.51
N GLU A 20 -157.18 -65.47 91.38
CA GLU A 20 -156.46 -64.24 90.98
C GLU A 20 -155.61 -63.68 92.13
N ASP A 21 -156.05 -63.90 93.37
CA ASP A 21 -155.40 -63.47 94.60
C ASP A 21 -155.07 -64.65 95.54
N CYS A 22 -154.09 -64.45 96.43
CA CYS A 22 -153.79 -65.42 97.47
C CYS A 22 -154.69 -65.22 98.71
N SER A 23 -155.50 -66.23 99.03
CA SER A 23 -156.45 -66.24 100.15
C SER A 23 -155.86 -65.94 101.53
N GLN A 24 -154.55 -66.14 101.73
CA GLN A 24 -153.85 -65.91 103.00
C GLN A 24 -153.12 -64.56 103.09
N CYS A 25 -152.75 -63.93 101.97
CA CYS A 25 -151.91 -62.72 101.98
C CYS A 25 -152.28 -61.63 100.96
N GLY A 26 -153.34 -61.80 100.18
CA GLY A 26 -153.92 -60.78 99.30
C GLY A 26 -153.07 -60.38 98.08
N ILE A 27 -151.93 -61.03 97.81
CA ILE A 27 -151.16 -60.73 96.60
C ILE A 27 -151.96 -61.14 95.36
N THR A 28 -152.01 -60.27 94.35
CA THR A 28 -152.56 -60.63 93.03
C THR A 28 -151.49 -61.39 92.24
N PHE A 29 -151.75 -62.64 91.86
CA PHE A 29 -150.78 -63.48 91.14
C PHE A 29 -150.33 -62.83 89.83
N SER A 30 -151.27 -62.27 89.05
CA SER A 30 -150.96 -61.59 87.78
C SER A 30 -149.96 -60.44 87.95
N LYS A 31 -150.15 -59.59 88.98
CA LYS A 31 -149.24 -58.46 89.26
C LYS A 31 -147.86 -58.93 89.68
N TYR A 32 -147.78 -59.98 90.50
CA TYR A 32 -146.50 -60.58 90.89
C TYR A 32 -145.72 -61.09 89.67
N TYR A 33 -146.38 -61.76 88.73
CA TYR A 33 -145.71 -62.22 87.50
C TYR A 33 -145.34 -61.07 86.56
N GLU A 34 -146.20 -60.05 86.41
CA GLU A 34 -145.85 -58.82 85.70
C GLU A 34 -144.63 -58.09 86.30
N GLU A 35 -144.54 -58.01 87.63
CA GLU A 35 -143.41 -57.36 88.33
C GLU A 35 -142.12 -58.18 88.19
N LEU A 36 -142.22 -59.51 88.19
CA LEU A 36 -141.11 -60.41 87.89
C LEU A 36 -140.63 -60.26 86.44
N GLU A 37 -141.54 -60.22 85.46
CA GLU A 37 -141.21 -59.98 84.05
C GLU A 37 -140.57 -58.61 83.83
N LYS A 38 -141.07 -57.56 84.50
CA LYS A 38 -140.46 -56.21 84.47
C LYS A 38 -139.07 -56.21 85.10
N ALA A 39 -138.85 -56.95 86.19
CA ALA A 39 -137.55 -57.10 86.82
C ALA A 39 -136.55 -57.92 85.98
N GLU A 40 -137.00 -58.96 85.28
CA GLU A 40 -136.18 -59.70 84.31
C GLU A 40 -135.86 -58.86 83.07
N ALA A 41 -136.82 -58.12 82.52
CA ALA A 41 -136.61 -57.21 81.39
C ALA A 41 -135.61 -56.11 81.75
N LEU A 42 -135.70 -55.54 82.96
CA LEU A 42 -134.74 -54.57 83.47
C LEU A 42 -133.34 -55.18 83.66
N ARG A 43 -133.23 -56.42 84.16
CA ARG A 43 -131.95 -57.14 84.24
C ARG A 43 -131.33 -57.36 82.86
N ARG A 44 -132.11 -57.80 81.87
CA ARG A 44 -131.63 -57.97 80.48
C ARG A 44 -131.20 -56.65 79.86
N HIS A 45 -131.95 -55.57 80.07
CA HIS A 45 -131.58 -54.22 79.61
C HIS A 45 -130.29 -53.71 80.27
N ILE A 46 -130.08 -53.97 81.57
CA ILE A 46 -128.82 -53.65 82.25
C ILE A 46 -127.67 -54.48 81.67
N GLU A 47 -127.84 -55.79 81.51
CA GLU A 47 -126.83 -56.70 80.96
C GLU A 47 -126.49 -56.36 79.48
N GLU A 48 -127.47 -55.91 78.69
CA GLU A 48 -127.29 -55.38 77.33
C GLU A 48 -126.57 -54.03 77.33
N GLN A 49 -126.87 -53.13 78.29
CA GLN A 49 -126.16 -51.86 78.45
C GLN A 49 -124.71 -52.07 78.90
N GLU A 50 -124.45 -52.98 79.85
CA GLU A 50 -123.11 -53.34 80.32
C GLU A 50 -122.27 -53.92 79.17
N LYS A 51 -122.82 -54.86 78.39
CA LYS A 51 -122.13 -55.40 77.19
C LYS A 51 -121.92 -54.34 76.10
N ALA A 52 -122.87 -53.42 75.92
CA ALA A 52 -122.71 -52.32 74.97
C ALA A 52 -121.70 -51.26 75.43
N GLU A 53 -121.48 -51.09 76.74
CA GLU A 53 -120.40 -50.27 77.27
C GLU A 53 -119.05 -50.99 77.21
N GLU A 54 -118.99 -52.28 77.53
CA GLU A 54 -117.78 -53.08 77.42
C GLU A 54 -117.27 -53.11 75.97
N LEU A 55 -118.16 -53.35 74.99
CA LEU A 55 -117.80 -53.32 73.57
C LEU A 55 -117.30 -51.93 73.13
N LYS A 56 -117.86 -50.83 73.67
CA LYS A 56 -117.35 -49.47 73.42
C LYS A 56 -115.97 -49.26 74.03
N ARG A 57 -115.74 -49.72 75.25
CA ARG A 57 -114.42 -49.65 75.92
C ARG A 57 -113.36 -50.45 75.14
N GLN A 58 -113.70 -51.64 74.66
CA GLN A 58 -112.83 -52.45 73.80
C GLN A 58 -112.52 -51.73 72.47
N GLN A 59 -113.52 -51.13 71.82
CA GLN A 59 -113.32 -50.33 70.59
C GLN A 59 -112.49 -49.06 70.84
N GLU A 60 -112.65 -48.39 71.98
CA GLU A 60 -111.85 -47.22 72.35
C GLU A 60 -110.40 -47.61 72.68
N GLU A 61 -110.17 -48.74 73.35
CA GLU A 61 -108.84 -49.27 73.61
C GLU A 61 -108.13 -49.71 72.32
N GLU A 62 -108.81 -50.42 71.41
CA GLU A 62 -108.27 -50.77 70.10
C GLU A 62 -107.94 -49.52 69.26
N ALA A 63 -108.83 -48.52 69.24
CA ALA A 63 -108.59 -47.26 68.55
C ALA A 63 -107.39 -46.51 69.14
N ARG A 64 -107.24 -46.46 70.47
CA ARG A 64 -106.08 -45.86 71.14
C ARG A 64 -104.77 -46.60 70.84
N LEU A 65 -104.79 -47.94 70.85
CA LEU A 65 -103.61 -48.75 70.51
C LEU A 65 -103.22 -48.62 69.02
N LEU A 66 -104.19 -48.41 68.13
CA LEU A 66 -103.95 -48.09 66.72
C LEU A 66 -103.38 -46.68 66.55
N GLU A 67 -103.88 -45.69 67.30
CA GLU A 67 -103.33 -44.33 67.28
C GLU A 67 -101.91 -44.29 67.84
N GLU A 68 -101.64 -44.97 68.97
CA GLU A 68 -100.30 -45.06 69.55
C GLU A 68 -99.30 -45.67 68.57
N LYS A 69 -99.66 -46.77 67.88
CA LYS A 69 -98.83 -47.36 66.82
C LYS A 69 -98.56 -46.40 65.68
N ARG A 70 -99.56 -45.60 65.26
CA ARG A 70 -99.36 -44.56 64.22
C ARG A 70 -98.45 -43.44 64.70
N GLN A 71 -98.55 -43.02 65.96
CA GLN A 71 -97.66 -42.01 66.55
C GLN A 71 -96.23 -42.54 66.67
N GLN A 72 -96.03 -43.81 67.02
CA GLN A 72 -94.72 -44.49 67.03
C GLN A 72 -94.12 -44.58 65.60
N GLU A 73 -94.90 -45.01 64.62
CA GLU A 73 -94.47 -45.10 63.21
C GLU A 73 -94.14 -43.72 62.61
N GLU A 74 -94.88 -42.68 62.97
CA GLU A 74 -94.59 -41.30 62.56
C GLU A 74 -93.33 -40.75 63.24
N ALA A 75 -93.12 -41.05 64.53
CA ALA A 75 -91.90 -40.70 65.27
C ALA A 75 -90.66 -41.40 64.71
N GLU A 76 -90.73 -42.68 64.38
CA GLU A 76 -89.64 -43.44 63.76
C GLU A 76 -89.25 -42.84 62.40
N LYS A 77 -90.24 -42.55 61.54
CA LYS A 77 -90.02 -41.88 60.24
C LYS A 77 -89.49 -40.45 60.40
N ALA A 78 -89.86 -39.75 61.46
CA ALA A 78 -89.32 -38.43 61.77
C ALA A 78 -87.85 -38.50 62.25
N GLU A 79 -87.47 -39.55 62.99
CA GLU A 79 -86.09 -39.80 63.40
C GLU A 79 -85.23 -40.27 62.21
N GLU A 80 -85.74 -41.16 61.36
CA GLU A 80 -85.07 -41.60 60.13
C GLU A 80 -84.78 -40.39 59.21
N ARG A 81 -85.77 -39.53 58.98
CA ARG A 81 -85.61 -38.28 58.22
C ARG A 81 -84.66 -37.27 58.85
N ARG A 82 -84.42 -37.34 60.18
CA ARG A 82 -83.37 -36.54 60.84
C ARG A 82 -81.99 -37.14 60.56
N LYS A 83 -81.82 -38.45 60.74
CA LYS A 83 -80.58 -39.18 60.43
C LYS A 83 -80.13 -39.01 58.98
N GLN A 84 -81.06 -39.19 58.03
CA GLN A 84 -80.81 -38.97 56.60
C GLN A 84 -80.28 -37.55 56.31
N LYS A 85 -80.89 -36.52 56.92
CA LYS A 85 -80.45 -35.12 56.76
C LYS A 85 -79.12 -34.81 57.45
N GLU A 86 -78.85 -35.43 58.60
CA GLU A 86 -77.58 -35.30 59.29
C GLU A 86 -76.43 -35.96 58.50
N GLU A 87 -76.70 -37.13 57.91
CA GLU A 87 -75.76 -37.81 57.00
C GLU A 87 -75.54 -37.02 55.71
N GLU A 88 -76.59 -36.50 55.08
CA GLU A 88 -76.50 -35.63 53.90
C GLU A 88 -75.68 -34.36 54.19
N ALA A 89 -75.97 -33.65 55.28
CA ALA A 89 -75.23 -32.46 55.70
C ALA A 89 -73.76 -32.79 56.05
N ARG A 90 -73.49 -33.95 56.65
CA ARG A 90 -72.12 -34.43 56.91
C ARG A 90 -71.37 -34.72 55.61
N LEU A 91 -72.00 -35.39 54.65
CA LEU A 91 -71.42 -35.68 53.34
C LEU A 91 -71.19 -34.40 52.53
N GLU A 92 -72.08 -33.41 52.62
CA GLU A 92 -71.85 -32.10 52.01
C GLU A 92 -70.66 -31.38 52.67
N ALA A 93 -70.61 -31.33 54.00
CA ALA A 93 -69.49 -30.73 54.73
C ALA A 93 -68.14 -31.43 54.46
N GLU A 94 -68.15 -32.73 54.16
CA GLU A 94 -66.96 -33.47 53.73
C GLU A 94 -66.55 -33.11 52.29
N ARG A 95 -67.51 -33.05 51.36
CA ARG A 95 -67.29 -32.57 49.98
C ARG A 95 -66.78 -31.13 49.93
N GLN A 96 -67.32 -30.23 50.75
CA GLN A 96 -66.85 -28.83 50.86
C GLN A 96 -65.41 -28.77 51.37
N LYS A 97 -65.04 -29.57 52.39
CA LYS A 97 -63.65 -29.68 52.87
C LYS A 97 -62.70 -30.27 51.83
N GLU A 98 -63.15 -31.23 51.02
CA GLU A 98 -62.35 -31.77 49.94
C GLU A 98 -62.16 -30.76 48.80
N ALA A 99 -63.22 -30.06 48.40
CA ALA A 99 -63.17 -28.99 47.42
C ALA A 99 -62.23 -27.84 47.87
N GLN A 100 -62.27 -27.46 49.15
CA GLN A 100 -61.35 -26.47 49.72
C GLN A 100 -59.90 -26.95 49.66
N LYS A 101 -59.61 -28.20 50.07
CA LYS A 101 -58.26 -28.79 49.94
C LYS A 101 -57.76 -28.80 48.50
N ARG A 102 -58.61 -29.19 47.54
CA ARG A 102 -58.29 -29.16 46.10
C ARG A 102 -58.00 -27.73 45.62
N ALA A 103 -58.78 -26.74 46.05
CA ALA A 103 -58.56 -25.34 45.72
C ALA A 103 -57.26 -24.77 46.32
N ASP A 104 -56.94 -25.10 47.59
CA ASP A 104 -55.66 -24.72 48.22
C ASP A 104 -54.44 -25.37 47.52
N ILE A 105 -54.56 -26.63 47.09
CA ILE A 105 -53.50 -27.30 46.30
C ILE A 105 -53.31 -26.61 44.94
N LEU A 106 -54.41 -26.34 44.22
CA LEU A 106 -54.35 -25.63 42.92
C LEU A 106 -53.79 -24.21 43.08
N ARG A 107 -54.13 -23.51 44.16
CA ARG A 107 -53.56 -22.17 44.43
C ARG A 107 -52.05 -22.26 44.70
N ARG A 108 -51.59 -23.21 45.50
CA ARG A 108 -50.15 -23.44 45.72
C ARG A 108 -49.40 -23.80 44.43
N GLN A 109 -49.96 -24.69 43.61
CA GLN A 109 -49.37 -25.03 42.31
C GLN A 109 -49.27 -23.81 41.39
N LYS A 110 -50.27 -22.92 41.40
CA LYS A 110 -50.22 -21.64 40.67
C LYS A 110 -49.16 -20.69 41.26
N GLU A 111 -49.11 -20.53 42.59
CA GLU A 111 -48.09 -19.73 43.29
C GLU A 111 -46.66 -20.26 43.06
N GLU A 112 -46.46 -21.57 42.87
CA GLU A 112 -45.17 -22.20 42.56
C GLU A 112 -44.80 -22.02 41.08
N LEU A 113 -45.76 -22.15 40.16
CA LEU A 113 -45.55 -21.89 38.73
C LEU A 113 -45.23 -20.41 38.46
N GLU A 114 -45.92 -19.48 39.12
CA GLU A 114 -45.64 -18.03 39.01
C GLU A 114 -44.25 -17.67 39.51
N LYS A 115 -43.79 -18.29 40.62
CA LYS A 115 -42.40 -18.13 41.11
C LYS A 115 -41.38 -18.76 40.18
N ALA A 116 -41.68 -19.90 39.57
CA ALA A 116 -40.81 -20.53 38.60
C ALA A 116 -40.70 -19.71 37.30
N GLU A 117 -41.79 -19.06 36.87
CA GLU A 117 -41.80 -18.13 35.74
C GLU A 117 -41.02 -16.85 36.07
N GLU A 118 -41.20 -16.28 37.27
CA GLU A 118 -40.44 -15.11 37.73
C GLU A 118 -38.94 -15.40 37.81
N LEU A 119 -38.52 -16.52 38.39
CA LEU A 119 -37.12 -16.96 38.43
C LEU A 119 -36.54 -17.19 37.03
N ARG A 120 -37.32 -17.74 36.10
CA ARG A 120 -36.88 -17.87 34.69
C ARG A 120 -36.75 -16.52 34.01
N ARG A 121 -37.63 -15.55 34.29
CA ARG A 121 -37.52 -14.19 33.74
C ARG A 121 -36.30 -13.46 34.30
N GLN A 122 -36.02 -13.60 35.61
CA GLN A 122 -34.82 -13.05 36.24
C GLN A 122 -33.55 -13.63 35.63
N ALA A 123 -33.48 -14.96 35.44
CA ALA A 123 -32.34 -15.60 34.78
C ALA A 123 -32.18 -15.22 33.30
N GLU A 124 -33.29 -14.97 32.57
CA GLU A 124 -33.23 -14.46 31.19
C GLU A 124 -32.78 -12.99 31.13
N GLU A 125 -33.19 -12.17 32.10
CA GLU A 125 -32.79 -10.77 32.24
C GLU A 125 -31.31 -10.65 32.62
N GLU A 126 -30.81 -11.50 33.53
CA GLU A 126 -29.40 -11.61 33.89
C GLU A 126 -28.54 -12.11 32.71
N ALA A 127 -28.98 -13.15 31.99
CA ALA A 127 -28.27 -13.65 30.81
C ALA A 127 -28.20 -12.61 29.66
N ARG A 128 -29.25 -11.82 29.45
CA ARG A 128 -29.24 -10.69 28.50
C ARG A 128 -28.26 -9.60 28.92
N ALA A 129 -28.19 -9.28 30.22
CA ALA A 129 -27.23 -8.31 30.74
C ALA A 129 -25.78 -8.81 30.68
N GLU A 130 -25.55 -10.12 30.83
CA GLU A 130 -24.23 -10.74 30.58
C GLU A 130 -23.86 -10.68 29.09
N GLU A 131 -24.78 -11.01 28.18
CA GLU A 131 -24.55 -10.90 26.73
C GLU A 131 -24.25 -9.45 26.31
N GLU A 132 -24.98 -8.45 26.83
CA GLU A 132 -24.73 -7.03 26.55
C GLU A 132 -23.36 -6.59 27.07
N ARG A 133 -22.96 -7.01 28.27
CA ARG A 133 -21.61 -6.73 28.81
C ARG A 133 -20.50 -7.39 28.00
N LEU A 134 -20.69 -8.62 27.54
CA LEU A 134 -19.72 -9.32 26.68
C LEU A 134 -19.59 -8.62 25.32
N ARG A 135 -20.69 -8.14 24.73
CA ARG A 135 -20.67 -7.32 23.50
C ARG A 135 -19.93 -6.00 23.70
N GLN A 136 -20.15 -5.30 24.82
CA GLN A 136 -19.43 -4.07 25.16
C GLN A 136 -17.93 -4.32 25.37
N GLU A 137 -17.55 -5.43 26.03
CA GLU A 137 -16.15 -5.81 26.21
C GLU A 137 -15.47 -6.25 24.89
N GLU A 138 -16.21 -6.84 23.95
CA GLU A 138 -15.73 -7.15 22.60
C GLU A 138 -15.57 -5.87 21.74
N GLU A 139 -16.52 -4.93 21.84
CA GLU A 139 -16.47 -3.64 21.14
C GLU A 139 -15.32 -2.76 21.65
N GLU A 140 -15.10 -2.68 22.97
CA GLU A 140 -13.96 -1.97 23.57
C GLU A 140 -12.61 -2.57 23.10
N LYS A 141 -12.50 -3.91 23.05
CA LYS A 141 -11.30 -4.58 22.51
C LYS A 141 -11.11 -4.31 21.02
N ALA A 142 -12.19 -4.27 20.24
CA ALA A 142 -12.12 -3.97 18.81
C ALA A 142 -11.73 -2.50 18.56
N GLU A 143 -12.20 -1.55 19.37
CA GLU A 143 -11.79 -0.15 19.32
C GLU A 143 -10.33 0.04 19.76
N ALA A 144 -9.91 -0.64 20.83
CA ALA A 144 -8.52 -0.63 21.29
C ALA A 144 -7.55 -1.21 20.24
N LEU A 145 -7.94 -2.30 19.56
CA LEU A 145 -7.14 -2.88 18.47
C LEU A 145 -7.06 -1.93 17.26
N ARG A 146 -8.16 -1.27 16.90
CA ARG A 146 -8.15 -0.24 15.84
C ARG A 146 -7.22 0.93 16.19
N LYS A 147 -7.28 1.44 17.41
CA LYS A 147 -6.39 2.50 17.90
C LYS A 147 -4.92 2.08 17.86
N GLN A 148 -4.60 0.83 18.21
CA GLN A 148 -3.23 0.31 18.07
C GLN A 148 -2.79 0.23 16.60
N GLN A 149 -3.68 -0.17 15.68
CA GLN A 149 -3.40 -0.19 14.24
C GLN A 149 -3.21 1.23 13.67
N GLU A 150 -4.06 2.19 14.06
CA GLU A 150 -3.93 3.60 13.68
C GLU A 150 -2.64 4.23 14.25
N GLU A 151 -2.23 3.89 15.48
CA GLU A 151 -0.96 4.35 16.08
C GLU A 151 0.27 3.70 15.42
N GLU A 152 0.20 2.43 15.04
CA GLU A 152 1.25 1.74 14.30
C GLU A 152 1.40 2.26 12.87
N GLU A 153 0.29 2.49 12.15
CA GLU A 153 0.29 3.11 10.82
C GLU A 153 0.79 4.56 10.87
N ALA A 154 0.38 5.34 11.88
CA ALA A 154 0.88 6.70 12.09
C ALA A 154 2.40 6.73 12.39
N ARG A 155 2.90 5.79 13.19
CA ARG A 155 4.35 5.61 13.44
C ARG A 155 5.11 5.24 12.17
N LEU A 156 4.63 4.27 11.40
CA LEU A 156 5.25 3.87 10.13
C LEU A 156 5.25 5.02 9.11
N ALA A 157 4.18 5.82 9.06
CA ALA A 157 4.12 7.02 8.24
C ALA A 157 5.04 8.15 8.76
N GLU A 158 5.33 8.23 10.06
CA GLU A 158 6.37 9.14 10.58
C GLU A 158 7.78 8.64 10.28
N GLU A 159 8.07 7.35 10.47
CA GLU A 159 9.35 6.72 10.14
C GLU A 159 9.68 6.87 8.65
N LEU A 160 8.72 6.65 7.75
CA LEU A 160 8.89 6.87 6.31
C LEU A 160 9.20 8.34 6.00
N ARG A 161 8.51 9.31 6.62
CA ARG A 161 8.80 10.74 6.43
C ARG A 161 10.17 11.15 6.98
N GLN A 162 10.64 10.52 8.06
CA GLN A 162 11.98 10.74 8.57
C GLN A 162 13.05 10.17 7.61
N GLN A 163 12.80 9.01 7.00
CA GLN A 163 13.66 8.44 5.96
C GLN A 163 13.67 9.34 4.70
N GLU A 164 12.51 9.82 4.22
CA GLU A 164 12.42 10.77 3.11
C GLU A 164 13.15 12.10 3.41
N GLU A 165 13.08 12.62 4.64
CA GLU A 165 13.83 13.83 5.02
C GLU A 165 15.34 13.56 5.12
N GLU A 166 15.77 12.39 5.62
CA GLU A 166 17.18 12.01 5.68
C GLU A 166 17.78 11.79 4.29
N GLU A 167 17.10 11.07 3.40
CA GLU A 167 17.51 10.91 1.99
C GLU A 167 17.58 12.27 1.27
N ALA A 168 16.59 13.15 1.47
CA ALA A 168 16.60 14.50 0.90
C ALA A 168 17.74 15.39 1.46
N ARG A 169 18.12 15.20 2.73
CA ARG A 169 19.29 15.87 3.34
C ARG A 169 20.60 15.34 2.75
N VAL A 170 20.75 14.02 2.60
CA VAL A 170 21.93 13.39 2.00
C VAL A 170 22.08 13.77 0.53
N GLU A 171 20.99 13.81 -0.25
CA GLU A 171 21.03 14.30 -1.62
C GLU A 171 21.36 15.80 -1.70
N GLN A 172 20.81 16.64 -0.81
CA GLN A 172 21.17 18.05 -0.78
C GLN A 172 22.64 18.27 -0.36
N GLU A 173 23.19 17.45 0.53
CA GLU A 173 24.61 17.50 0.88
C GLU A 173 25.49 17.06 -0.30
N ARG A 174 25.14 15.96 -0.98
CA ARG A 174 25.83 15.50 -2.20
C ARG A 174 25.81 16.58 -3.30
N LEU A 175 24.68 17.25 -3.51
CA LEU A 175 24.56 18.33 -4.49
C LEU A 175 25.43 19.55 -4.12
N ARG A 176 25.56 19.88 -2.83
CA ARG A 176 26.49 20.93 -2.37
C ARG A 176 27.95 20.54 -2.57
N GLN A 177 28.32 19.29 -2.29
CA GLN A 177 29.67 18.78 -2.55
C GLN A 177 29.98 18.81 -4.05
N GLU A 178 29.03 18.42 -4.90
CA GLU A 178 29.17 18.49 -6.37
C GLU A 178 29.24 19.94 -6.90
N GLU A 179 28.55 20.89 -6.26
CA GLU A 179 28.66 22.33 -6.57
C GLU A 179 29.99 22.92 -6.09
N GLU A 180 30.49 22.50 -4.92
CA GLU A 180 31.78 22.92 -4.36
C GLU A 180 32.96 22.36 -5.17
N GLU A 181 32.93 21.09 -5.58
CA GLU A 181 33.91 20.50 -6.51
C GLU A 181 33.93 21.22 -7.86
N LYS A 182 32.75 21.58 -8.42
CA LYS A 182 32.66 22.37 -9.65
C LYS A 182 33.20 23.79 -9.47
N ALA A 183 32.96 24.42 -8.33
CA ALA A 183 33.49 25.73 -8.00
C ALA A 183 35.02 25.71 -7.80
N GLU A 184 35.57 24.65 -7.19
CA GLU A 184 37.03 24.46 -7.07
C GLU A 184 37.67 24.16 -8.43
N ALA A 185 37.06 23.31 -9.25
CA ALA A 185 37.52 23.03 -10.61
C ALA A 185 37.52 24.29 -11.48
N LEU A 186 36.48 25.13 -11.40
CA LEU A 186 36.40 26.41 -12.11
C LEU A 186 37.48 27.39 -11.61
N ARG A 187 37.72 27.46 -10.30
CA ARG A 187 38.84 28.26 -9.73
C ARG A 187 40.19 27.79 -10.24
N LYS A 188 40.45 26.48 -10.26
CA LYS A 188 41.68 25.90 -10.82
C LYS A 188 41.86 26.22 -12.29
N GLN A 189 40.79 26.18 -13.09
CA GLN A 189 40.86 26.63 -14.50
C GLN A 189 41.15 28.12 -14.62
N GLN A 190 40.58 28.97 -13.77
CA GLN A 190 40.87 30.41 -13.74
C GLN A 190 42.31 30.71 -13.30
N GLU A 191 42.82 30.00 -12.29
CA GLU A 191 44.22 30.09 -11.83
C GLU A 191 45.20 29.58 -12.91
N GLU A 192 44.86 28.52 -13.65
CA GLU A 192 45.66 28.02 -14.77
C GLU A 192 45.63 28.96 -15.99
N GLU A 193 44.48 29.58 -16.29
CA GLU A 193 44.35 30.59 -17.34
C GLU A 193 45.11 31.88 -16.99
N GLU A 194 44.99 32.38 -15.74
CA GLU A 194 45.76 33.52 -15.26
C GLU A 194 47.27 33.22 -15.23
N ALA A 195 47.67 32.02 -14.81
CA ALA A 195 49.07 31.59 -14.87
C ALA A 195 49.61 31.55 -16.31
N ARG A 196 48.84 31.01 -17.26
CA ARG A 196 49.19 31.03 -18.69
C ARG A 196 49.31 32.44 -19.25
N LEU A 197 48.37 33.33 -18.93
CA LEU A 197 48.43 34.74 -19.34
C LEU A 197 49.63 35.47 -18.70
N ALA A 198 49.98 35.14 -17.45
CA ALA A 198 51.16 35.67 -16.77
C ALA A 198 52.49 35.05 -17.25
N GLU A 199 52.46 33.90 -17.93
CA GLU A 199 53.59 33.35 -18.67
C GLU A 199 53.70 34.02 -20.05
N GLU A 200 52.61 34.14 -20.80
CA GLU A 200 52.58 34.80 -22.12
C GLU A 200 53.05 36.25 -22.01
N ARG A 201 52.59 37.00 -21.01
CA ARG A 201 53.11 38.36 -20.74
C ARG A 201 54.60 38.38 -20.41
N ARG A 202 55.13 37.37 -19.73
CA ARG A 202 56.58 37.27 -19.44
C ARG A 202 57.38 36.93 -20.68
N GLN A 203 56.87 36.07 -21.56
CA GLN A 203 57.48 35.77 -22.86
C GLN A 203 57.49 37.03 -23.76
N GLN A 204 56.42 37.84 -23.74
CA GLN A 204 56.37 39.14 -24.43
C GLN A 204 57.37 40.15 -23.84
N GLU A 205 57.47 40.26 -22.51
CA GLU A 205 58.46 41.13 -21.84
C GLU A 205 59.92 40.66 -22.09
N GLU A 206 60.17 39.34 -22.20
CA GLU A 206 61.48 38.78 -22.58
C GLU A 206 61.80 38.98 -24.06
N GLU A 207 60.82 38.89 -24.97
CA GLU A 207 61.01 39.19 -26.39
C GLU A 207 61.23 40.68 -26.64
N GLU A 208 60.48 41.58 -25.98
CA GLU A 208 60.66 43.03 -26.07
C GLU A 208 62.05 43.45 -25.55
N THR A 209 62.47 42.94 -24.38
CA THR A 209 63.81 43.24 -23.84
C THR A 209 64.94 42.62 -24.69
N ARG A 210 64.72 41.48 -25.34
CA ARG A 210 65.65 40.91 -26.33
C ARG A 210 65.75 41.78 -27.59
N VAL A 211 64.63 42.26 -28.13
CA VAL A 211 64.60 43.17 -29.28
C VAL A 211 65.28 44.51 -28.94
N GLU A 212 65.09 45.04 -27.73
CA GLU A 212 65.81 46.23 -27.28
C GLU A 212 67.32 45.98 -27.13
N GLN A 213 67.75 44.83 -26.58
CA GLN A 213 69.17 44.48 -26.57
C GLN A 213 69.77 44.31 -27.98
N GLU A 214 69.02 43.77 -28.94
CA GLU A 214 69.48 43.65 -30.32
C GLU A 214 69.61 45.02 -31.00
N ARG A 215 68.65 45.93 -30.78
CA ARG A 215 68.71 47.33 -31.22
C ARG A 215 69.91 48.07 -30.61
N LEU A 216 70.17 47.89 -29.31
CA LEU A 216 71.31 48.50 -28.62
C LEU A 216 72.66 47.98 -29.15
N ARG A 217 72.75 46.69 -29.50
CA ARG A 217 73.96 46.13 -30.15
C ARG A 217 74.19 46.73 -31.54
N GLN A 218 73.14 46.87 -32.36
CA GLN A 218 73.24 47.53 -33.66
C GLN A 218 73.69 48.99 -33.52
N GLU A 219 73.17 49.72 -32.53
CA GLU A 219 73.58 51.11 -32.25
C GLU A 219 75.03 51.22 -31.72
N GLU A 220 75.54 50.19 -31.04
CA GLU A 220 76.94 50.12 -30.60
C GLU A 220 77.89 49.72 -31.76
N GLU A 221 77.45 48.81 -32.64
CA GLU A 221 78.19 48.39 -33.84
C GLU A 221 78.30 49.53 -34.87
N GLU A 222 77.22 50.29 -35.11
CA GLU A 222 77.23 51.48 -35.99
C GLU A 222 78.19 52.55 -35.45
N LYS A 223 78.21 52.78 -34.13
CA LYS A 223 79.18 53.69 -33.48
C LYS A 223 80.61 53.19 -33.61
N ALA A 224 80.85 51.87 -33.51
CA ALA A 224 82.17 51.29 -33.69
C ALA A 224 82.66 51.39 -35.15
N GLU A 225 81.77 51.25 -36.13
CA GLU A 225 82.09 51.47 -37.55
C GLU A 225 82.37 52.95 -37.85
N ALA A 226 81.56 53.87 -37.30
CA ALA A 226 81.79 55.31 -37.41
C ALA A 226 83.13 55.74 -36.81
N LEU A 227 83.52 55.16 -35.65
CA LEU A 227 84.81 55.43 -35.02
C LEU A 227 85.99 54.90 -35.86
N ARG A 228 85.85 53.72 -36.48
CA ARG A 228 86.84 53.18 -37.43
C ARG A 228 87.02 54.09 -38.64
N LYS A 229 85.93 54.57 -39.24
CA LYS A 229 85.98 55.51 -40.38
C LYS A 229 86.70 56.81 -40.02
N GLN A 230 86.50 57.36 -38.83
CA GLN A 230 87.25 58.53 -38.37
C GLN A 230 88.75 58.25 -38.18
N GLN A 231 89.12 57.05 -37.71
CA GLN A 231 90.52 56.64 -37.60
C GLN A 231 91.19 56.47 -38.97
N GLU A 232 90.49 55.86 -39.94
CA GLU A 232 90.96 55.73 -41.32
C GLU A 232 91.10 57.10 -42.02
N GLU A 233 90.18 58.05 -41.81
CA GLU A 233 90.32 59.42 -42.33
C GLU A 233 91.50 60.18 -41.69
N GLU A 234 91.74 60.02 -40.39
CA GLU A 234 92.88 60.67 -39.71
C GLU A 234 94.23 60.08 -40.14
N GLU A 235 94.34 58.75 -40.28
CA GLU A 235 95.54 58.09 -40.79
C GLU A 235 95.80 58.46 -42.26
N ALA A 236 94.76 58.54 -43.10
CA ALA A 236 94.88 59.02 -44.48
C ALA A 236 95.37 60.47 -44.56
N ARG A 237 94.86 61.35 -43.69
CA ARG A 237 95.26 62.77 -43.63
C ARG A 237 96.73 62.93 -43.20
N LEU A 238 97.18 62.15 -42.22
CA LEU A 238 98.59 62.09 -41.80
C LEU A 238 99.50 61.51 -42.90
N ALA A 239 99.02 60.54 -43.67
CA ALA A 239 99.74 59.99 -44.81
C ALA A 239 99.86 60.98 -45.98
N GLU A 240 98.89 61.88 -46.18
CA GLU A 240 99.00 62.96 -47.17
C GLU A 240 99.97 64.06 -46.71
N GLU A 241 99.91 64.48 -45.45
CA GLU A 241 100.82 65.48 -44.88
C GLU A 241 102.29 65.07 -45.04
N ARG A 242 102.61 63.77 -44.79
CA ARG A 242 103.93 63.20 -45.05
C ARG A 242 104.35 63.30 -46.52
N ARG A 243 103.47 62.96 -47.48
CA ARG A 243 103.79 63.08 -48.93
C ARG A 243 104.10 64.52 -49.32
N GLN A 244 103.32 65.48 -48.81
CA GLN A 244 103.57 66.90 -49.06
C GLN A 244 104.86 67.43 -48.40
N GLN A 245 105.44 66.71 -47.44
CA GLN A 245 106.74 67.03 -46.84
C GLN A 245 107.87 66.42 -47.67
N GLU A 246 107.76 65.14 -48.03
CA GLU A 246 108.70 64.41 -48.90
C GLU A 246 108.83 65.08 -50.29
N GLU A 247 107.71 65.57 -50.88
CA GLU A 247 107.75 66.32 -52.15
C GLU A 247 108.52 67.64 -52.04
N LYS A 248 108.40 68.36 -50.92
CA LYS A 248 109.13 69.63 -50.71
C LYS A 248 110.63 69.41 -50.57
N GLU A 249 111.06 68.36 -49.88
CA GLU A 249 112.48 68.02 -49.74
C GLU A 249 113.08 67.58 -51.09
N ALA A 250 112.39 66.71 -51.84
CA ALA A 250 112.80 66.29 -53.18
C ALA A 250 112.95 67.49 -54.16
N ARG A 251 112.09 68.51 -54.03
CA ARG A 251 112.15 69.72 -54.86
C ARG A 251 113.39 70.57 -54.58
N VAL A 252 113.81 70.67 -53.32
CA VAL A 252 115.03 71.37 -52.91
C VAL A 252 116.29 70.62 -53.35
N GLU A 253 116.29 69.29 -53.26
CA GLU A 253 117.41 68.48 -53.74
C GLU A 253 117.57 68.54 -55.27
N GLN A 254 116.45 68.50 -56.02
CA GLN A 254 116.46 68.64 -57.47
C GLN A 254 116.95 70.02 -57.94
N GLU A 255 116.66 71.10 -57.20
CA GLU A 255 117.19 72.44 -57.51
C GLU A 255 118.70 72.51 -57.27
N ARG A 256 119.21 71.88 -56.20
CA ARG A 256 120.65 71.83 -55.91
C ARG A 256 121.43 71.01 -56.94
N LEU A 257 120.87 69.88 -57.40
CA LEU A 257 121.48 69.05 -58.45
C LEU A 257 121.61 69.78 -59.79
N ARG A 258 120.63 70.60 -60.18
CA ARG A 258 120.70 71.39 -61.42
C ARG A 258 121.85 72.39 -61.43
N GLN A 259 122.11 73.07 -60.31
CA GLN A 259 123.24 74.01 -60.21
C GLN A 259 124.59 73.29 -60.33
N GLU A 260 124.71 72.09 -59.73
CA GLU A 260 125.93 71.27 -59.82
C GLU A 260 126.12 70.63 -61.21
N GLU A 261 125.05 70.43 -61.98
CA GLU A 261 125.09 69.94 -63.37
C GLU A 261 125.44 71.06 -64.37
N GLU A 262 124.89 72.27 -64.18
CA GLU A 262 125.18 73.44 -65.02
C GLU A 262 126.65 73.90 -64.93
N GLU A 263 127.24 73.90 -63.73
CA GLU A 263 128.65 74.24 -63.52
C GLU A 263 129.60 73.19 -64.17
N LYS A 264 129.21 71.91 -64.17
CA LYS A 264 129.95 70.85 -64.87
C LYS A 264 129.78 70.91 -66.39
N ALA A 265 128.62 71.35 -66.89
CA ALA A 265 128.37 71.48 -68.32
C ALA A 265 129.22 72.59 -68.98
N GLU A 266 129.48 73.72 -68.30
CA GLU A 266 130.39 74.74 -68.83
C GLU A 266 131.85 74.26 -68.85
N ALA A 267 132.27 73.51 -67.83
CA ALA A 267 133.61 72.91 -67.80
C ALA A 267 133.82 71.88 -68.93
N LEU A 268 132.85 71.00 -69.17
CA LEU A 268 132.96 69.92 -70.15
C LEU A 268 133.04 70.45 -71.60
N ARG A 269 132.28 71.51 -71.92
CA ARG A 269 132.32 72.15 -73.26
C ARG A 269 133.71 72.64 -73.66
N LYS A 270 134.52 73.10 -72.72
CA LYS A 270 135.91 73.56 -72.98
C LYS A 270 136.90 72.41 -73.24
N GLN A 271 136.57 71.17 -72.88
CA GLN A 271 137.40 70.00 -73.23
C GLN A 271 136.95 69.34 -74.53
N GLN A 272 135.65 69.35 -74.82
CA GLN A 272 135.11 68.63 -75.98
C GLN A 272 135.52 69.25 -77.33
N GLU A 273 135.65 70.58 -77.45
CA GLU A 273 136.19 71.22 -78.68
C GLU A 273 137.67 70.85 -78.96
N GLU A 274 138.44 70.44 -77.95
CA GLU A 274 139.86 70.05 -78.12
C GLU A 274 140.04 68.53 -78.38
N GLU A 275 139.04 67.70 -78.04
CA GLU A 275 139.09 66.24 -78.21
C GLU A 275 138.30 65.71 -79.43
N GLU A 276 137.23 66.38 -79.86
CA GLU A 276 136.44 65.97 -81.04
C GLU A 276 137.26 66.04 -82.34
N ALA A 277 138.26 66.92 -82.39
CA ALA A 277 139.26 66.99 -83.47
C ALA A 277 140.17 65.75 -83.56
N ARG A 278 140.24 64.91 -82.52
CA ARG A 278 141.13 63.74 -82.43
C ARG A 278 140.38 62.41 -82.62
N LEU A 279 139.19 62.27 -82.04
CA LEU A 279 138.40 61.03 -82.11
C LEU A 279 137.75 60.75 -83.48
N ALA A 280 137.70 61.75 -84.37
CA ALA A 280 137.29 61.57 -85.76
C ALA A 280 138.19 60.60 -86.57
N GLU A 281 139.41 60.32 -86.09
CA GLU A 281 140.32 59.34 -86.71
C GLU A 281 140.07 57.90 -86.24
N GLU A 282 139.67 57.71 -84.98
CA GLU A 282 139.48 56.40 -84.34
C GLU A 282 138.21 55.68 -84.82
N ARG A 283 137.23 56.45 -85.34
CA ARG A 283 135.99 55.99 -86.00
C ARG A 283 136.18 55.14 -87.28
N ARG A 284 137.39 54.63 -87.54
CA ARG A 284 137.75 53.72 -88.64
C ARG A 284 138.09 52.29 -88.20
N GLN A 285 138.12 51.97 -86.90
CA GLN A 285 138.70 50.69 -86.42
C GLN A 285 137.75 49.73 -85.69
N GLN A 286 136.54 50.13 -85.29
CA GLN A 286 135.63 49.25 -84.53
C GLN A 286 134.19 49.32 -85.07
N GLU A 287 133.97 48.69 -86.23
CA GLU A 287 132.66 48.55 -86.90
C GLU A 287 132.24 47.05 -87.02
N GLU A 288 132.71 46.15 -86.13
CA GLU A 288 132.76 44.68 -86.41
C GLU A 288 132.49 43.66 -85.23
N GLU A 289 131.42 43.70 -84.35
CA GLU A 289 131.04 42.60 -83.33
C GLU A 289 129.56 42.53 -82.59
N GLU A 290 128.70 41.38 -82.64
CA GLU A 290 127.58 40.60 -81.78
C GLU A 290 125.92 40.66 -81.57
N ALA A 291 125.20 39.82 -80.68
CA ALA A 291 123.70 39.27 -80.63
C ALA A 291 122.92 38.88 -79.22
N ARG A 292 121.69 38.25 -78.84
CA ARG A 292 120.21 37.76 -79.17
C ARG A 292 119.26 37.10 -77.97
N ALA A 293 117.87 36.85 -77.99
CA ALA A 293 116.91 36.15 -76.93
C ALA A 293 115.33 35.74 -77.20
N GLU A 294 114.50 34.95 -76.35
CA GLU A 294 113.01 34.42 -76.55
C GLU A 294 111.86 34.10 -75.37
N GLN A 295 110.89 33.07 -75.36
CA GLN A 295 109.36 33.03 -74.92
C GLN A 295 108.56 31.80 -74.12
N GLU A 296 107.18 31.77 -73.74
CA GLU A 296 106.37 30.71 -72.86
C GLU A 296 104.71 30.74 -72.63
N ARG A 297 103.86 29.68 -72.14
CA ARG A 297 102.51 29.59 -71.26
C ARG A 297 101.11 28.68 -71.43
N ASP A 298 100.37 28.24 -70.31
CA ASP A 298 98.86 27.91 -69.86
C ASP A 298 97.81 26.71 -70.26
N LYS A 299 96.56 26.24 -69.71
CA LYS A 299 95.63 26.04 -68.43
C LYS A 299 94.18 25.19 -68.53
N PRO A 300 93.37 24.64 -67.47
CA PRO A 300 92.11 23.67 -67.49
C PRO A 300 90.83 23.57 -66.40
N SER A 301 89.66 22.75 -66.51
CA SER A 301 88.41 22.45 -65.53
C SER A 301 87.24 21.34 -65.95
N ALA A 302 86.01 20.83 -65.42
CA ALA A 302 85.02 20.51 -64.21
C ALA A 302 83.56 19.78 -64.62
N ASP A 303 82.38 19.25 -64.00
CA ASP A 303 81.65 18.61 -62.74
C ASP A 303 80.09 17.97 -62.87
N LEU A 304 79.26 17.30 -61.90
CA LEU A 304 77.79 16.64 -62.02
C LEU A 304 76.83 15.96 -60.80
N ALA A 305 75.43 15.62 -60.87
CA ALA A 305 74.45 14.90 -59.81
C ALA A 305 72.87 14.38 -60.06
N GLY A 306 72.03 13.63 -59.16
CA GLY A 306 70.45 13.31 -59.17
C GLY A 306 69.57 12.16 -58.31
N PRO A 307 68.14 12.11 -58.07
CA PRO A 307 67.22 11.18 -57.13
C PRO A 307 65.59 10.76 -57.30
N LEU A 308 64.81 9.93 -56.41
CA LEU A 308 63.24 9.80 -55.96
C LEU A 308 62.17 8.50 -56.01
N GLN A 309 61.10 8.19 -55.11
CA GLN A 309 59.77 7.25 -55.19
C GLN A 309 58.65 6.92 -53.97
N MET A 310 57.43 6.17 -54.07
CA MET A 310 56.26 5.69 -53.04
C MET A 310 55.03 4.67 -53.55
N PRO A 311 53.76 4.13 -53.05
CA PRO A 311 52.67 3.97 -51.87
C PRO A 311 51.91 2.50 -51.53
N VAL A 312 50.67 1.95 -51.02
CA VAL A 312 49.11 2.05 -50.57
C VAL A 312 48.50 0.84 -49.56
N ASN A 313 47.24 0.25 -49.12
CA ASN A 313 45.64 0.10 -49.15
C ASN A 313 44.90 -0.79 -47.91
N THR A 314 43.64 -1.42 -47.53
CA THR A 314 42.14 -1.96 -47.83
C THR A 314 41.08 -2.51 -46.63
N PRO A 315 39.67 -2.82 -46.72
CA PRO A 315 38.56 -3.27 -45.64
C PRO A 315 37.15 -4.21 -45.86
N ASP A 316 36.23 -4.71 -44.86
CA ASP A 316 34.64 -5.13 -44.85
C ASP A 316 33.83 -6.15 -43.76
N PHE A 317 32.42 -6.14 -43.45
CA PHE A 317 31.28 -7.12 -42.91
C PHE A 317 29.86 -6.47 -42.39
N ARG A 318 28.68 -7.15 -42.14
CA ARG A 318 27.33 -6.58 -41.67
C ARG A 318 27.01 -6.51 -40.13
N SER A 319 26.26 -5.48 -39.65
CA SER A 319 26.01 -5.14 -38.21
C SER A 319 24.54 -5.13 -37.70
N ALA A 320 24.36 -4.94 -36.37
CA ALA A 320 23.07 -5.05 -35.63
C ALA A 320 22.21 -3.76 -35.57
N GLU A 321 22.80 -2.59 -35.86
CA GLU A 321 22.18 -1.25 -35.69
C GLU A 321 20.84 -1.10 -36.44
N THR A 322 20.64 -1.89 -37.49
CA THR A 322 19.43 -1.88 -38.34
C THR A 322 18.15 -2.37 -37.64
N MET A 323 18.23 -3.06 -36.50
CA MET A 323 17.05 -3.55 -35.77
C MET A 323 16.62 -2.62 -34.63
N GLN A 324 17.58 -2.05 -33.90
CA GLN A 324 17.33 -1.03 -32.88
C GLN A 324 16.59 0.19 -33.46
N ALA A 325 17.03 0.66 -34.63
CA ALA A 325 16.42 1.78 -35.35
C ALA A 325 14.93 1.57 -35.71
N ARG A 326 14.47 0.32 -35.82
CA ARG A 326 13.08 -0.03 -36.14
C ARG A 326 12.17 -0.16 -34.91
N LEU A 327 12.71 -0.62 -33.78
CA LEU A 327 11.94 -0.76 -32.54
C LEU A 327 11.95 0.52 -31.67
N SER A 328 12.96 1.37 -31.80
CA SER A 328 13.09 2.61 -31.02
C SER A 328 11.85 3.54 -31.08
N PRO A 329 11.19 3.76 -32.25
CA PRO A 329 9.96 4.57 -32.32
C PRO A 329 8.78 4.02 -31.51
N TYR A 330 8.80 2.73 -31.15
CA TYR A 330 7.74 2.05 -30.39
C TYR A 330 8.09 1.89 -28.90
N ALA A 331 9.22 2.43 -28.43
CA ALA A 331 9.56 2.42 -27.02
C ALA A 331 8.48 3.16 -26.20
N GLY A 332 8.05 2.54 -25.09
CA GLY A 332 6.94 3.01 -24.27
C GLY A 332 5.54 2.66 -24.80
N GLN A 333 5.39 2.12 -26.01
CA GLN A 333 4.09 1.78 -26.61
C GLN A 333 3.67 0.33 -26.34
N MET A 334 2.38 0.05 -26.60
CA MET A 334 1.86 -1.32 -26.62
C MET A 334 2.10 -1.93 -28.01
N ILE A 335 2.77 -3.07 -28.04
CA ILE A 335 3.10 -3.83 -29.25
C ILE A 335 2.54 -5.25 -29.17
N GLY A 336 2.47 -5.93 -30.30
CA GLY A 336 2.15 -7.36 -30.32
C GLY A 336 3.40 -8.22 -30.20
N VAL A 337 3.34 -9.27 -29.37
CA VAL A 337 4.31 -10.38 -29.40
C VAL A 337 3.61 -11.65 -29.84
N THR A 338 4.17 -12.33 -30.85
CA THR A 338 3.81 -13.71 -31.21
C THR A 338 4.99 -14.66 -31.00
N TYR A 339 4.68 -15.94 -30.90
CA TYR A 339 5.64 -17.02 -30.72
C TYR A 339 5.43 -18.13 -31.76
N GLY A 340 5.43 -17.76 -33.04
CA GLY A 340 5.23 -18.69 -34.18
C GLY A 340 3.77 -19.07 -34.46
N ASN A 341 2.77 -18.39 -33.87
CA ASN A 341 1.36 -18.53 -34.24
C ASN A 341 0.73 -17.14 -34.42
N PRO A 342 0.41 -16.70 -35.65
CA PRO A 342 -0.10 -15.35 -35.90
C PRO A 342 -1.48 -15.08 -35.27
N SER A 343 -2.23 -16.12 -34.89
CA SER A 343 -3.49 -15.98 -34.15
C SER A 343 -3.31 -15.78 -32.64
N GLU A 344 -2.10 -15.97 -32.10
CA GLU A 344 -1.74 -15.82 -30.68
C GLU A 344 -0.85 -14.58 -30.47
N ILE A 345 -1.34 -13.39 -30.81
CA ILE A 345 -0.63 -12.13 -30.51
C ILE A 345 -0.95 -11.69 -29.07
N GLN A 346 0.06 -11.68 -28.21
CA GLN A 346 -0.02 -11.15 -26.85
C GLN A 346 0.21 -9.65 -26.82
N ASN A 347 -0.63 -8.93 -26.08
CA ASN A 347 -0.53 -7.48 -25.86
C ASN A 347 0.55 -7.21 -24.78
N VAL A 348 1.62 -6.51 -25.15
CA VAL A 348 2.77 -6.25 -24.27
C VAL A 348 3.26 -4.82 -24.42
N LYS A 349 3.90 -4.26 -23.39
CA LYS A 349 4.50 -2.92 -23.47
C LYS A 349 6.00 -3.03 -23.76
N LEU A 350 6.48 -2.39 -24.82
CA LEU A 350 7.91 -2.24 -25.06
C LEU A 350 8.45 -1.18 -24.09
N ILE A 351 9.39 -1.55 -23.21
CA ILE A 351 9.89 -0.68 -22.13
C ILE A 351 11.12 0.11 -22.61
N SER A 352 12.13 -0.60 -23.09
CA SER A 352 13.44 -0.06 -23.47
C SER A 352 14.00 -0.81 -24.67
N VAL A 353 14.82 -0.12 -25.46
CA VAL A 353 15.34 -0.55 -26.76
C VAL A 353 16.82 -0.14 -26.81
N ASN A 354 17.68 -0.97 -26.23
CA ASN A 354 19.11 -0.72 -26.09
C ASN A 354 19.86 -1.24 -27.34
N ASP A 355 21.20 -1.18 -27.37
CA ASP A 355 21.98 -1.50 -28.58
C ASP A 355 22.04 -3.02 -28.89
N ASP A 356 22.04 -3.88 -27.86
CA ASP A 356 22.10 -5.35 -27.99
C ASP A 356 20.75 -6.06 -27.69
N HIS A 357 19.86 -5.41 -26.92
CA HIS A 357 18.65 -6.04 -26.40
C HIS A 357 17.49 -5.05 -26.20
N PHE A 358 16.27 -5.58 -26.15
CA PHE A 358 15.05 -4.83 -25.85
C PHE A 358 14.25 -5.51 -24.73
N GLN A 359 13.50 -4.73 -23.96
CA GLN A 359 12.77 -5.22 -22.77
C GLN A 359 11.26 -5.05 -22.93
N VAL A 360 10.51 -6.08 -22.55
CA VAL A 360 9.07 -6.22 -22.79
C VAL A 360 8.35 -6.51 -21.48
N TYR A 361 7.34 -5.71 -21.14
CA TYR A 361 6.46 -5.94 -20.00
C TYR A 361 5.19 -6.67 -20.42
N TYR A 362 4.91 -7.79 -19.75
CA TYR A 362 3.69 -8.57 -19.90
C TYR A 362 2.66 -8.12 -18.85
N PRO A 363 1.64 -7.33 -19.18
CA PRO A 363 0.70 -6.80 -18.18
C PRO A 363 -0.15 -7.87 -17.48
N ILE A 364 -0.33 -9.03 -18.12
CA ILE A 364 -1.12 -10.16 -17.57
C ILE A 364 -0.33 -10.91 -16.49
N THR A 365 0.95 -11.23 -16.74
CA THR A 365 1.82 -11.96 -15.78
C THR A 365 2.63 -11.02 -14.88
N LYS A 366 2.61 -9.71 -15.16
CA LYS A 366 3.38 -8.65 -14.50
C LYS A 366 4.91 -8.84 -14.56
N HIS A 367 5.41 -9.64 -15.49
CA HIS A 367 6.83 -9.88 -15.68
C HIS A 367 7.45 -8.96 -16.75
N VAL A 368 8.71 -8.57 -16.54
CA VAL A 368 9.58 -8.00 -17.58
C VAL A 368 10.45 -9.11 -18.15
N VAL A 369 10.55 -9.20 -19.47
CA VAL A 369 11.47 -10.12 -20.17
C VAL A 369 12.40 -9.31 -21.05
N SER A 370 13.69 -9.60 -21.00
CA SER A 370 14.71 -9.02 -21.88
C SER A 370 15.03 -10.00 -23.01
N TYR A 371 15.04 -9.51 -24.25
CA TYR A 371 15.32 -10.28 -25.46
C TYR A 371 16.50 -9.64 -26.21
N ALA A 372 17.51 -10.43 -26.58
CA ALA A 372 18.57 -9.96 -27.47
C ALA A 372 18.05 -9.86 -28.91
N TYR A 373 18.51 -8.92 -29.73
CA TYR A 373 18.05 -8.81 -31.13
C TYR A 373 18.30 -10.09 -31.94
N ARG A 374 19.32 -10.88 -31.58
CA ARG A 374 19.63 -12.18 -32.19
C ARG A 374 18.56 -13.26 -31.95
N GLN A 375 17.60 -13.02 -31.05
CA GLN A 375 16.47 -13.89 -30.75
C GLN A 375 15.17 -13.43 -31.42
N LEU A 376 15.15 -12.25 -32.05
CA LEU A 376 13.99 -11.74 -32.76
C LEU A 376 13.95 -12.38 -34.15
N MET A 377 12.87 -13.11 -34.42
CA MET A 377 12.70 -13.91 -35.65
C MET A 377 12.09 -13.09 -36.80
N LEU A 378 11.14 -12.21 -36.49
CA LEU A 378 10.43 -11.38 -37.46
C LEU A 378 9.94 -10.07 -36.82
N VAL A 379 10.02 -8.96 -37.55
CA VAL A 379 9.27 -7.72 -37.26
C VAL A 379 8.25 -7.53 -38.38
N THR A 380 6.98 -7.36 -38.01
CA THR A 380 5.90 -6.97 -38.93
C THR A 380 5.37 -5.60 -38.50
N GLU A 381 5.65 -4.58 -39.29
CA GLU A 381 5.13 -3.21 -39.11
C GLU A 381 3.91 -3.02 -40.04
N ASN A 382 2.82 -2.44 -39.55
CA ASN A 382 1.74 -1.93 -40.39
C ASN A 382 1.21 -0.61 -39.85
N GLN A 383 1.09 0.41 -40.70
CA GLN A 383 0.58 1.73 -40.31
C GLN A 383 -0.94 1.72 -40.08
N GLU A 384 -1.67 0.81 -40.72
CA GLU A 384 -3.09 0.52 -40.43
C GLU A 384 -3.23 -0.45 -39.24
N GLY A 385 -2.10 -0.98 -38.75
CA GLY A 385 -2.00 -1.90 -37.63
C GLY A 385 -2.37 -3.36 -37.93
N ILE A 386 -2.16 -4.22 -36.94
CA ILE A 386 -2.29 -5.67 -37.05
C ILE A 386 -3.18 -6.17 -35.91
N SER A 387 -4.32 -6.77 -36.27
CA SER A 387 -5.28 -7.34 -35.31
C SER A 387 -5.05 -8.85 -35.16
N ALA A 388 -5.16 -9.38 -33.94
CA ALA A 388 -4.97 -10.81 -33.68
C ALA A 388 -6.16 -11.68 -34.13
N VAL A 389 -7.39 -11.17 -33.98
CA VAL A 389 -8.64 -11.94 -34.17
C VAL A 389 -9.72 -11.02 -34.76
N GLY A 390 -9.57 -10.70 -36.04
CA GLY A 390 -10.57 -9.95 -36.82
C GLY A 390 -10.69 -8.45 -36.49
N PRO A 391 -11.34 -7.68 -37.37
CA PRO A 391 -11.29 -6.21 -37.35
C PRO A 391 -12.05 -5.57 -36.17
N ASP A 392 -13.10 -6.22 -35.65
CA ASP A 392 -14.12 -5.52 -34.85
C ASP A 392 -13.95 -5.61 -33.32
N ILE A 393 -13.08 -6.48 -32.79
CA ILE A 393 -13.02 -6.77 -31.33
C ILE A 393 -11.58 -6.94 -30.77
N SER A 394 -10.54 -7.06 -31.60
CA SER A 394 -9.17 -7.33 -31.12
C SER A 394 -8.27 -6.08 -31.16
N PRO A 395 -7.32 -5.91 -30.21
CA PRO A 395 -6.42 -4.77 -30.20
C PRO A 395 -5.55 -4.74 -31.47
N VAL A 396 -5.44 -3.54 -32.05
CA VAL A 396 -4.72 -3.27 -33.30
C VAL A 396 -3.33 -2.74 -32.95
N PHE A 397 -2.29 -3.50 -33.31
CA PHE A 397 -0.89 -3.17 -32.97
C PHE A 397 -0.16 -2.54 -34.17
N PRO A 398 0.58 -1.43 -34.00
CA PRO A 398 1.34 -0.82 -35.11
C PRO A 398 2.56 -1.66 -35.51
N VAL A 399 3.09 -2.46 -34.58
CA VAL A 399 4.15 -3.44 -34.82
C VAL A 399 3.87 -4.72 -34.05
N VAL A 400 4.15 -5.86 -34.68
CA VAL A 400 4.12 -7.20 -34.10
C VAL A 400 5.48 -7.84 -34.30
N ILE A 401 6.08 -8.35 -33.22
CA ILE A 401 7.38 -9.03 -33.25
C ILE A 401 7.21 -10.52 -32.92
N GLU A 402 8.03 -11.35 -33.56
CA GLU A 402 8.14 -12.78 -33.27
C GLU A 402 9.42 -13.07 -32.47
N VAL A 403 9.25 -13.74 -31.33
CA VAL A 403 10.32 -14.10 -30.38
C VAL A 403 10.11 -15.54 -29.88
N PRO A 404 11.14 -16.20 -29.31
CA PRO A 404 10.95 -17.48 -28.63
C PRO A 404 10.04 -17.36 -27.38
N ARG A 405 9.26 -18.41 -27.08
CA ARG A 405 8.43 -18.47 -25.86
C ARG A 405 9.33 -18.38 -24.61
N PRO A 406 9.12 -17.41 -23.71
CA PRO A 406 9.86 -17.33 -22.45
C PRO A 406 9.42 -18.47 -21.51
N PHE A 407 10.37 -19.10 -20.82
CA PHE A 407 10.12 -20.16 -19.85
C PHE A 407 9.64 -19.59 -18.50
N PHE A 408 8.42 -19.05 -18.47
CA PHE A 408 7.73 -18.75 -17.21
C PHE A 408 7.51 -20.06 -16.44
N HIS A 409 8.16 -20.20 -15.29
CA HIS A 409 7.81 -21.25 -14.33
C HIS A 409 6.45 -20.89 -13.73
N GLN A 410 5.45 -21.73 -13.96
CA GLN A 410 4.18 -21.66 -13.22
C GLN A 410 4.41 -22.22 -11.81
N PRO A 411 3.82 -21.61 -10.77
CA PRO A 411 3.91 -22.08 -9.38
C PRO A 411 3.08 -23.34 -9.12
#